data_AF-A0A2D9N3G9-F1
#
_entry.id   AF-A0A2D9N3G9-F1
#
_cell.length_a   1.000
_cell.length_b   1.000
_cell.length_c   1.000
_cell.angle_alpha   90.00
_cell.angle_beta   90.00
_cell.angle_gamma   90.00
#
_symmetry.space_group_name_H-M   'P 1'
#
loop_
_entity.id
_entity.type
_entity.pdbx_description
1 polymer ?
#
loop_
_entity_poly.entity_id
_entity_poly.type
_entity_poly.pdbx_seq_one_letter_code
_entity_poly.pdbx_strand_id
1 'polypeptide(L)'
;MKINYGDKMNELDFNKLNGALAEKGVYLIDSFSRVDTDNYGYVHVEENTTVYGIVIENEVQFTVDWESDAKIITDGLYNLHKDCHYNEINTTVKTQKWAEPEGTQLQFTIPLDGEVQNFDCWGNNHILYENGAKMYAFLENDYIGMVLRFRVVWEQENVQRKEAIEDAMVQTVLNDMGKIQKAVESRLKLKKFGYNVEEVGIDCHFDAKTESRSECAPDIIKQVREARKGN
;
A
#
# COMPACT_ATOMS: atom_id res chain seq x y z
N MET A 1 -1.98 16.72 -2.88
CA MET A 1 -2.71 17.09 -1.65
C MET A 1 -2.59 15.97 -0.63
N LYS A 2 -2.40 16.31 0.64
CA LYS A 2 -2.39 15.38 1.78
C LYS A 2 -3.38 15.88 2.83
N ILE A 3 -4.19 14.99 3.36
CA ILE A 3 -5.12 15.25 4.46
C ILE A 3 -4.64 14.40 5.63
N ASN A 4 -4.13 15.06 6.67
CA ASN A 4 -3.62 14.42 7.87
C ASN A 4 -4.71 14.38 8.94
N TYR A 5 -5.10 13.16 9.34
CA TYR A 5 -6.12 12.91 10.35
C TYR A 5 -5.55 12.81 11.77
N GLY A 6 -4.23 12.95 11.94
CA GLY A 6 -3.53 12.87 13.22
C GLY A 6 -2.68 11.60 13.33
N ASP A 7 -2.55 11.09 14.55
CA ASP A 7 -1.63 10.01 14.89
C ASP A 7 -1.90 8.71 14.12
N LYS A 8 -0.94 7.78 14.17
CA LYS A 8 -1.06 6.44 13.60
C LYS A 8 -2.18 5.65 14.28
N MET A 9 -3.05 5.03 13.50
CA MET A 9 -4.03 4.07 13.99
C MET A 9 -3.33 2.75 14.33
N ASN A 10 -3.71 2.10 15.44
CA ASN A 10 -3.21 0.76 15.72
C ASN A 10 -3.60 -0.22 14.59
N GLU A 11 -2.79 -1.26 14.41
CA GLU A 11 -2.93 -2.18 13.26
C GLU A 11 -4.29 -2.88 13.24
N LEU A 12 -4.77 -3.35 14.39
CA LEU A 12 -6.05 -4.05 14.47
C LEU A 12 -7.23 -3.16 14.05
N ASP A 13 -7.23 -1.90 14.48
CA ASP A 13 -8.27 -0.95 14.10
C ASP A 13 -8.13 -0.51 12.65
N PHE A 14 -6.91 -0.45 12.12
CA PHE A 14 -6.67 -0.20 10.70
C PHE A 14 -7.17 -1.35 9.82
N ASN A 15 -6.99 -2.61 10.23
CA ASN A 15 -7.56 -3.78 9.55
C ASN A 15 -9.10 -3.75 9.56
N LYS A 16 -9.71 -3.34 10.70
CA LYS A 16 -11.16 -3.12 10.77
C LYS A 16 -11.63 -1.96 9.88
N LEU A 17 -10.83 -0.89 9.78
CA LEU A 17 -11.12 0.22 8.88
C LEU A 17 -11.07 -0.24 7.43
N ASN A 18 -10.06 -1.02 7.04
CA ASN A 18 -9.95 -1.61 5.71
C ASN A 18 -11.22 -2.38 5.33
N GLY A 19 -11.68 -3.30 6.20
CA GLY A 19 -12.94 -4.00 5.99
C GLY A 19 -14.15 -3.07 5.88
N ALA A 20 -14.23 -2.04 6.73
CA ALA A 20 -15.34 -1.07 6.67
C ALA A 20 -15.31 -0.19 5.41
N LEU A 21 -14.14 0.11 4.86
CA LEU A 21 -13.97 0.83 3.60
C LEU A 21 -14.39 -0.04 2.41
N ALA A 22 -14.06 -1.33 2.43
CA ALA A 22 -14.46 -2.28 1.39
C ALA A 22 -15.99 -2.38 1.28
N GLU A 23 -16.72 -2.37 2.40
CA GLU A 23 -18.20 -2.28 2.41
C GLU A 23 -18.75 -1.01 1.72
N LYS A 24 -17.89 0.01 1.53
CA LYS A 24 -18.20 1.25 0.82
C LYS A 24 -17.63 1.30 -0.59
N GLY A 25 -17.08 0.21 -1.09
CA GLY A 25 -16.49 0.17 -2.44
C GLY A 25 -15.17 0.93 -2.52
N VAL A 26 -14.45 1.03 -1.40
CA VAL A 26 -13.11 1.62 -1.33
C VAL A 26 -12.16 0.54 -0.81
N TYR A 27 -11.17 0.17 -1.61
CA TYR A 27 -10.32 -0.99 -1.36
C TYR A 27 -8.85 -0.56 -1.26
N LEU A 28 -8.14 -1.06 -0.26
CA LEU A 28 -6.71 -0.86 -0.07
C LEU A 28 -5.91 -1.99 -0.70
N ILE A 29 -5.22 -1.67 -1.79
CA ILE A 29 -4.43 -2.61 -2.58
C ILE A 29 -2.97 -2.17 -2.65
N ASP A 30 -2.10 -3.12 -2.98
CA ASP A 30 -0.73 -2.81 -3.37
C ASP A 30 -0.65 -2.38 -4.85
N SER A 31 0.58 -2.16 -5.30
CA SER A 31 0.86 -2.02 -6.73
C SER A 31 0.73 -3.38 -7.41
N PHE A 32 0.13 -3.40 -8.60
CA PHE A 32 -0.08 -4.60 -9.42
C PHE A 32 -1.17 -5.59 -8.95
N SER A 33 -1.84 -5.37 -7.80
CA SER A 33 -3.02 -6.16 -7.45
C SER A 33 -4.33 -5.62 -8.01
N ARG A 34 -5.26 -6.54 -8.23
CA ARG A 34 -6.67 -6.24 -8.51
C ARG A 34 -7.46 -6.48 -7.24
N VAL A 35 -8.56 -5.75 -7.08
CA VAL A 35 -9.52 -6.03 -6.00
C VAL A 35 -10.01 -7.48 -6.07
N ASP A 36 -9.67 -8.25 -5.05
CA ASP A 36 -10.31 -9.49 -4.69
C ASP A 36 -11.14 -9.26 -3.42
N THR A 37 -12.47 -9.29 -3.54
CA THR A 37 -13.36 -8.96 -2.43
C THR A 37 -13.28 -9.95 -1.28
N ASP A 38 -12.76 -11.16 -1.50
CA ASP A 38 -12.65 -12.20 -0.47
C ASP A 38 -11.51 -11.89 0.52
N ASN A 39 -10.59 -10.98 0.17
CA ASN A 39 -9.46 -10.57 1.01
C ASN A 39 -9.80 -9.43 2.00
N TYR A 40 -11.08 -9.04 2.14
CA TYR A 40 -11.47 -7.91 2.98
C TYR A 40 -12.40 -8.32 4.11
N GLY A 41 -12.26 -7.65 5.25
CA GLY A 41 -13.13 -7.85 6.41
C GLY A 41 -12.62 -8.93 7.36
N TYR A 42 -13.54 -9.69 7.95
CA TYR A 42 -13.20 -10.74 8.92
C TYR A 42 -13.04 -12.08 8.19
N VAL A 43 -11.79 -12.53 8.09
CA VAL A 43 -11.41 -13.66 7.23
C VAL A 43 -10.92 -14.85 8.05
N HIS A 44 -11.07 -16.05 7.48
CA HIS A 44 -10.47 -17.26 7.99
C HIS A 44 -9.06 -17.39 7.45
N VAL A 45 -8.08 -17.54 8.34
CA VAL A 45 -6.68 -17.74 7.95
C VAL A 45 -6.23 -19.08 8.49
N GLU A 46 -5.73 -19.91 7.58
CA GLU A 46 -5.09 -21.18 7.92
C GLU A 46 -3.58 -20.95 7.95
N GLU A 47 -3.00 -20.93 9.14
CA GLU A 47 -1.56 -20.79 9.33
C GLU A 47 -0.99 -22.19 9.63
N ASN A 48 -0.11 -22.67 8.75
CA ASN A 48 0.64 -23.88 9.00
C ASN A 48 1.88 -23.52 9.81
N THR A 49 1.88 -23.92 11.08
CA THR A 49 3.04 -23.77 11.96
C THR A 49 3.71 -25.11 12.11
N THR A 50 5.01 -25.16 11.85
CA THR A 50 5.84 -26.32 12.13
C THR A 50 6.51 -26.11 13.48
N VAL A 51 6.26 -27.03 14.41
CA VAL A 51 7.01 -27.11 15.68
C VAL A 51 7.72 -28.45 15.75
N TYR A 52 8.79 -28.53 16.54
CA TYR A 52 9.60 -29.73 16.69
C TYR A 52 9.39 -30.30 18.08
N GLY A 53 8.78 -31.48 18.16
CA GLY A 53 8.52 -32.18 19.42
C GLY A 53 9.72 -33.01 19.83
N ILE A 54 10.21 -32.80 21.06
CA ILE A 54 11.25 -33.65 21.67
C ILE A 54 10.58 -34.89 22.24
N VAL A 55 10.98 -36.05 21.73
CA VAL A 55 10.38 -37.35 22.07
C VAL A 55 11.36 -38.13 22.94
N ILE A 56 10.87 -38.60 24.09
CA ILE A 56 11.58 -39.49 25.02
C ILE A 56 10.58 -40.56 25.43
N GLU A 57 10.99 -41.83 25.45
CA GLU A 57 10.11 -42.97 25.77
C GLU A 57 8.86 -43.05 24.87
N ASN A 58 9.02 -42.65 23.60
CA ASN A 58 7.94 -42.54 22.59
C ASN A 58 6.83 -41.52 22.92
N GLU A 59 7.05 -40.63 23.88
CA GLU A 59 6.12 -39.55 24.22
C GLU A 59 6.75 -38.18 23.96
N VAL A 60 5.96 -37.24 23.42
CA VAL A 60 6.39 -35.85 23.23
C VAL A 60 6.40 -35.17 24.60
N GLN A 61 7.59 -34.78 25.06
CA GLN A 61 7.76 -34.15 26.38
C GLN A 61 7.54 -32.64 26.32
N PHE A 62 8.03 -31.99 25.26
CA PHE A 62 7.84 -30.56 24.98
C PHE A 62 8.16 -30.25 23.52
N THR A 63 7.79 -29.04 23.08
CA THR A 63 7.97 -28.57 21.70
C THR A 63 8.87 -27.33 21.66
N VAL A 64 9.60 -27.17 20.56
CA VAL A 64 10.39 -25.97 20.24
C VAL A 64 10.06 -25.49 18.82
N ASP A 65 10.22 -24.19 18.57
CA ASP A 65 9.85 -23.59 17.28
C ASP A 65 10.91 -23.83 16.18
N TRP A 66 12.15 -24.14 16.55
CA TRP A 66 13.28 -24.26 15.62
C TRP A 66 13.91 -25.65 15.62
N GLU A 67 14.21 -26.16 14.43
CA GLU A 67 14.89 -27.45 14.25
C GLU A 67 16.29 -27.46 14.89
N SER A 68 16.99 -26.32 14.84
CA SER A 68 18.32 -26.17 15.45
C SER A 68 18.27 -26.39 16.95
N ASP A 69 17.27 -25.82 17.62
CA ASP A 69 17.08 -25.95 19.06
C ASP A 69 16.72 -27.40 19.39
N ALA A 70 15.88 -28.02 18.56
CA ALA A 70 15.54 -29.43 18.70
C ALA A 70 16.77 -30.33 18.63
N LYS A 71 17.66 -30.12 17.65
CA LYS A 71 18.93 -30.85 17.50
C LYS A 71 19.84 -30.70 18.70
N ILE A 72 20.06 -29.47 19.16
CA ILE A 72 20.91 -29.17 20.32
C ILE A 72 20.39 -29.91 21.55
N ILE A 73 19.07 -29.88 21.76
CA ILE A 73 18.43 -30.51 22.90
C ILE A 73 18.52 -32.03 22.80
N THR A 74 18.25 -32.63 21.63
CA THR A 74 18.38 -34.08 21.46
C THR A 74 19.81 -34.56 21.64
N ASP A 75 20.81 -33.85 21.10
CA ASP A 75 22.22 -34.20 21.25
C ASP A 75 22.66 -34.11 22.72
N GLY A 76 22.21 -33.08 23.43
CA GLY A 76 22.48 -32.90 24.86
C GLY A 76 21.85 -33.99 25.74
N LEU A 77 20.66 -34.46 25.38
CA LEU A 77 19.91 -35.47 26.13
C LEU A 77 20.25 -36.92 25.73
N TYR A 78 20.88 -37.13 24.58
CA TYR A 78 21.17 -38.45 24.02
C TYR A 78 21.93 -39.38 24.98
N ASN A 79 22.86 -38.83 25.77
CA ASN A 79 23.64 -39.61 26.74
C ASN A 79 22.82 -40.08 27.94
N LEU A 80 21.72 -39.40 28.25
CA LEU A 80 20.80 -39.74 29.35
C LEU A 80 19.63 -40.60 28.86
N HIS A 81 19.12 -40.31 27.66
CA HIS A 81 18.00 -40.99 27.01
C HIS A 81 18.40 -41.36 25.58
N LYS A 82 18.83 -42.60 25.37
CA LYS A 82 19.36 -43.07 24.06
C LYS A 82 18.31 -43.13 22.95
N ASP A 83 17.05 -43.13 23.32
CA ASP A 83 15.87 -43.10 22.48
C ASP A 83 15.38 -41.67 22.20
N CYS A 84 16.04 -40.65 22.75
CA CYS A 84 15.71 -39.26 22.51
C CYS A 84 15.91 -38.88 21.04
N HIS A 85 14.86 -38.37 20.41
CA HIS A 85 14.86 -37.83 19.06
C HIS A 85 13.86 -36.68 18.98
N TYR A 86 13.83 -35.98 17.85
CA TYR A 86 12.80 -34.99 17.59
C TYR A 86 11.97 -35.40 16.36
N ASN A 87 10.69 -35.03 16.38
CA ASN A 87 9.79 -35.18 15.25
C ASN A 87 9.29 -33.80 14.80
N GLU A 88 9.09 -33.66 13.50
CA GLU A 88 8.41 -32.51 12.93
C GLU A 88 6.89 -32.66 13.15
N ILE A 89 6.29 -31.68 13.82
CA ILE A 89 4.86 -31.63 14.11
C ILE A 89 4.30 -30.45 13.33
N ASN A 90 3.61 -30.76 12.23
CA ASN A 90 2.89 -29.77 11.44
C ASN A 90 1.51 -29.54 12.05
N THR A 91 1.28 -28.32 12.54
CA THR A 91 0.00 -27.90 13.11
C THR A 91 -0.63 -26.87 12.20
N THR A 92 -1.81 -27.18 11.66
CA THR A 92 -2.64 -26.18 10.98
C THR A 92 -3.51 -25.49 12.02
N VAL A 93 -3.23 -24.21 12.28
CA VAL A 93 -4.06 -23.38 13.14
C VAL A 93 -5.03 -22.61 12.25
N LYS A 94 -6.33 -22.85 12.44
CA LYS A 94 -7.38 -22.04 11.81
C LYS A 94 -7.74 -20.90 12.74
N THR A 95 -7.36 -19.68 12.38
CA THR A 95 -7.74 -18.48 13.12
C THR A 95 -8.75 -17.65 12.33
N GLN A 96 -9.51 -16.82 13.03
CA GLN A 96 -10.31 -15.78 12.41
C GLN A 96 -9.71 -14.43 12.81
N LYS A 97 -9.29 -13.65 11.82
CA LYS A 97 -8.70 -12.32 12.05
C LYS A 97 -9.24 -11.31 11.03
N TRP A 98 -9.11 -10.04 11.37
CA TRP A 98 -9.38 -8.97 10.40
C TRP A 98 -8.25 -8.95 9.37
N ALA A 99 -8.62 -9.01 8.09
CA ALA A 99 -7.67 -8.99 6.99
C ALA A 99 -6.81 -7.72 7.04
N GLU A 100 -5.50 -7.93 6.91
CA GLU A 100 -4.54 -6.85 6.75
C GLU A 100 -4.76 -6.19 5.38
N PRO A 101 -4.58 -4.85 5.28
CA PRO A 101 -4.61 -4.19 3.99
C PRO A 101 -3.45 -4.67 3.12
N GLU A 102 -3.72 -4.96 1.85
CA GLU A 102 -2.70 -5.44 0.90
C GLU A 102 -1.67 -4.33 0.59
N GLY A 103 -2.08 -3.08 0.67
CA GLY A 103 -1.21 -1.92 0.49
C GLY A 103 -1.84 -0.62 0.93
N THR A 104 -1.35 0.49 0.39
CA THR A 104 -1.82 1.85 0.74
C THR A 104 -2.58 2.52 -0.41
N GLN A 105 -2.62 1.92 -1.59
CA GLN A 105 -3.28 2.50 -2.76
C GLN A 105 -4.79 2.23 -2.70
N LEU A 106 -5.58 3.23 -3.07
CA LEU A 106 -7.04 3.10 -3.09
C LEU A 106 -7.54 2.72 -4.49
N GLN A 107 -8.38 1.70 -4.54
CA GLN A 107 -9.22 1.37 -5.69
C GLN A 107 -10.70 1.56 -5.34
N PHE A 108 -11.49 1.96 -6.34
CA PHE A 108 -12.86 2.42 -6.17
C PHE A 108 -13.85 1.63 -7.02
N THR A 109 -14.97 1.27 -6.41
CA THR A 109 -16.19 0.83 -7.13
C THR A 109 -17.36 1.80 -6.90
N ILE A 110 -17.12 2.90 -6.18
CA ILE A 110 -18.06 4.02 -6.06
C ILE A 110 -18.18 4.80 -7.38
N PRO A 111 -19.32 5.44 -7.65
CA PRO A 111 -19.48 6.27 -8.84
C PRO A 111 -18.58 7.51 -8.76
N LEU A 112 -17.68 7.63 -9.72
CA LEU A 112 -16.76 8.75 -9.92
C LEU A 112 -17.02 9.38 -11.29
N ASP A 113 -16.62 10.64 -11.46
CA ASP A 113 -16.77 11.34 -12.73
C ASP A 113 -15.69 10.88 -13.73
N GLY A 114 -14.48 10.61 -13.24
CA GLY A 114 -13.43 9.98 -14.04
C GLY A 114 -13.55 8.45 -14.12
N GLU A 115 -12.89 7.86 -15.11
CA GLU A 115 -12.87 6.41 -15.31
C GLU A 115 -11.80 5.76 -14.45
N VAL A 116 -12.18 4.75 -13.66
CA VAL A 116 -11.23 3.97 -12.85
C VAL A 116 -10.43 3.05 -13.76
N GLN A 117 -9.14 3.31 -13.89
CA GLN A 117 -8.19 2.54 -14.69
C GLN A 117 -7.32 1.66 -13.81
N ASN A 118 -7.19 0.40 -14.22
CA ASN A 118 -6.26 -0.53 -13.59
C ASN A 118 -4.86 -0.37 -14.20
N PHE A 119 -3.85 -0.21 -13.35
CA PHE A 119 -2.43 -0.21 -13.68
C PHE A 119 -1.97 0.80 -14.74
N ASP A 120 -1.20 1.80 -14.33
CA ASP A 120 -0.31 2.53 -15.23
C ASP A 120 0.99 1.75 -15.50
N CYS A 121 1.93 2.35 -16.23
CA CYS A 121 3.24 1.75 -16.53
C CYS A 121 4.10 1.47 -15.28
N TRP A 122 3.69 1.93 -14.11
CA TRP A 122 4.31 1.70 -12.81
C TRP A 122 3.46 0.82 -11.88
N GLY A 123 2.38 0.23 -12.39
CA GLY A 123 1.49 -0.64 -11.62
C GLY A 123 0.50 0.09 -10.71
N ASN A 124 0.33 1.40 -10.88
CA ASN A 124 -0.57 2.20 -10.05
C ASN A 124 -1.97 2.30 -10.66
N ASN A 125 -2.97 1.99 -9.84
CA ASN A 125 -4.37 2.28 -10.13
C ASN A 125 -4.65 3.80 -10.06
N HIS A 126 -5.43 4.30 -11.01
CA HIS A 126 -5.71 5.72 -11.13
C HIS A 126 -7.08 5.99 -11.71
N ILE A 127 -7.55 7.22 -11.53
CA ILE A 127 -8.76 7.73 -12.15
C ILE A 127 -8.31 8.59 -13.33
N LEU A 128 -8.74 8.23 -14.54
CA LEU A 128 -8.45 8.95 -15.77
C LEU A 128 -9.62 9.87 -16.11
N TYR A 129 -9.31 11.14 -16.33
CA TYR A 129 -10.28 12.16 -16.70
C TYR A 129 -10.24 12.45 -18.21
N GLU A 130 -11.33 12.98 -18.76
CA GLU A 130 -11.46 13.26 -20.21
C GLU A 130 -10.36 14.20 -20.73
N ASN A 131 -9.88 15.12 -19.89
CA ASN A 131 -8.80 16.06 -20.21
C ASN A 131 -7.39 15.42 -20.17
N GLY A 132 -7.29 14.11 -19.91
CA GLY A 132 -6.05 13.35 -19.79
C GLY A 132 -5.35 13.47 -18.44
N ALA A 133 -5.93 14.20 -17.46
CA ALA A 133 -5.41 14.20 -16.10
C ALA A 133 -5.62 12.82 -15.45
N LYS A 134 -4.68 12.42 -14.61
CA LYS A 134 -4.70 11.19 -13.84
C LYS A 134 -4.66 11.52 -12.36
N MET A 135 -5.58 10.95 -11.58
CA MET A 135 -5.55 11.07 -10.12
C MET A 135 -5.27 9.72 -9.47
N TYR A 136 -4.32 9.72 -8.55
CA TYR A 136 -3.96 8.59 -7.70
C TYR A 136 -4.33 8.94 -6.26
N ALA A 137 -4.93 7.99 -5.56
CA ALA A 137 -5.35 8.14 -4.18
C ALA A 137 -4.71 7.06 -3.29
N PHE A 138 -4.26 7.45 -2.11
CA PHE A 138 -3.58 6.59 -1.15
C PHE A 138 -4.11 6.87 0.26
N LEU A 139 -4.28 5.83 1.08
CA LEU A 139 -4.51 5.96 2.50
C LEU A 139 -3.35 5.28 3.23
N GLU A 140 -2.53 6.10 3.88
CA GLU A 140 -1.30 5.70 4.57
C GLU A 140 -1.56 5.70 6.08
N ASN A 141 -1.11 4.67 6.78
CA ASN A 141 -1.15 4.56 8.23
C ASN A 141 0.25 4.23 8.75
N ASP A 142 1.13 5.23 8.75
CA ASP A 142 2.55 5.06 9.04
C ASP A 142 2.94 5.77 10.35
N TYR A 143 4.24 5.86 10.64
CA TYR A 143 4.72 6.52 11.86
C TYR A 143 4.42 8.04 11.89
N ILE A 144 4.18 8.66 10.74
CA ILE A 144 3.88 10.10 10.60
C ILE A 144 2.39 10.34 10.88
N GLY A 145 1.55 9.34 10.63
CA GLY A 145 0.16 9.32 11.03
C GLY A 145 -0.77 8.66 10.03
N MET A 146 -2.06 8.96 10.17
CA MET A 146 -3.09 8.57 9.22
C MET A 146 -3.27 9.66 8.16
N VAL A 147 -2.94 9.36 6.90
CA VAL A 147 -2.91 10.36 5.82
C VAL A 147 -3.66 9.87 4.59
N LEU A 148 -4.66 10.63 4.14
CA LEU A 148 -5.25 10.47 2.81
C LEU A 148 -4.51 11.38 1.83
N ARG A 149 -3.85 10.79 0.84
CA ARG A 149 -3.02 11.49 -0.14
C ARG A 149 -3.61 11.36 -1.54
N PHE A 150 -3.75 12.51 -2.21
CA PHE A 150 -4.09 12.61 -3.62
C PHE A 150 -2.90 13.15 -4.40
N ARG A 151 -2.53 12.45 -5.47
CA ARG A 151 -1.53 12.88 -6.45
C ARG A 151 -2.23 13.02 -7.79
N VAL A 152 -2.19 14.22 -8.37
CA VAL A 152 -2.73 14.49 -9.70
C VAL A 152 -1.56 14.70 -10.65
N VAL A 153 -1.61 14.07 -11.81
CA VAL A 153 -0.60 14.18 -12.87
C VAL A 153 -1.32 14.53 -14.16
N TRP A 154 -0.83 15.55 -14.86
CA TRP A 154 -1.32 15.93 -16.17
C TRP A 154 -0.13 16.12 -17.10
N GLU A 155 0.01 15.21 -18.06
CA GLU A 155 1.11 15.20 -19.02
C GLU A 155 0.67 15.97 -20.27
N GLN A 156 1.49 16.94 -20.68
CA GLN A 156 1.23 17.81 -21.83
C GLN A 156 2.52 18.02 -22.61
N GLU A 157 2.43 18.08 -23.94
CA GLU A 157 3.59 18.31 -24.80
C GLU A 157 4.14 19.74 -24.66
N ASN A 158 3.26 20.70 -24.41
CA ASN A 158 3.60 22.11 -24.32
C ASN A 158 3.34 22.67 -22.91
N VAL A 159 4.10 23.70 -22.55
CA VAL A 159 3.86 24.45 -21.30
C VAL A 159 2.49 25.10 -21.37
N GLN A 160 1.65 24.76 -20.40
CA GLN A 160 0.29 25.29 -20.30
C GLN A 160 0.24 26.55 -19.44
N ARG A 161 -0.80 27.36 -19.67
CA ARG A 161 -1.08 28.53 -18.82
C ARG A 161 -1.64 28.08 -17.48
N LYS A 162 -1.45 28.92 -16.46
CA LYS A 162 -1.90 28.65 -15.09
C LYS A 162 -3.38 28.28 -15.03
N GLU A 163 -4.24 29.00 -15.75
CA GLU A 163 -5.69 28.77 -15.72
C GLU A 163 -6.05 27.39 -16.27
N ALA A 164 -5.38 26.94 -17.33
CA ALA A 164 -5.57 25.60 -17.89
C ALA A 164 -5.08 24.50 -16.94
N ILE A 165 -3.97 24.75 -16.23
CA ILE A 165 -3.46 23.82 -15.20
C ILE A 165 -4.44 23.71 -14.03
N GLU A 166 -4.97 24.84 -13.54
CA GLU A 166 -5.94 24.85 -12.44
C GLU A 166 -7.24 24.16 -12.82
N ASP A 167 -7.77 24.41 -14.03
CA ASP A 167 -8.97 23.74 -14.53
C ASP A 167 -8.77 22.23 -14.63
N ALA A 168 -7.63 21.81 -15.21
CA ALA A 168 -7.37 20.40 -15.46
C ALA A 168 -7.01 19.60 -14.21
N MET A 169 -6.19 20.16 -13.32
CA MET A 169 -5.65 19.45 -12.16
C MET A 169 -6.38 19.73 -10.84
N VAL A 170 -7.25 20.74 -10.80
CA VAL A 170 -8.02 21.09 -9.60
C VAL A 170 -9.50 20.94 -9.87
N GLN A 171 -10.06 21.75 -10.78
CA GLN A 171 -11.52 21.81 -10.96
C GLN A 171 -12.09 20.47 -11.44
N THR A 172 -11.43 19.85 -12.41
CA THR A 172 -11.86 18.56 -12.98
C THR A 172 -11.91 17.44 -11.93
N VAL A 173 -10.95 17.39 -11.01
CA VAL A 173 -10.80 16.27 -10.07
C VAL A 173 -11.48 16.51 -8.72
N LEU A 174 -11.84 17.77 -8.41
CA LEU A 174 -12.27 18.20 -7.07
C LEU A 174 -13.50 17.44 -6.56
N ASN A 175 -14.48 17.20 -7.44
CA ASN A 175 -15.70 16.50 -7.05
C ASN A 175 -15.41 15.07 -6.59
N ASP A 176 -14.58 14.35 -7.34
CA ASP A 176 -14.18 12.98 -6.99
C ASP A 176 -13.28 12.93 -5.77
N MET A 177 -12.36 13.88 -5.60
CA MET A 177 -11.60 14.04 -4.34
C MET A 177 -12.55 14.16 -3.14
N GLY A 178 -13.59 14.99 -3.26
CA GLY A 178 -14.62 15.15 -2.22
C GLY A 178 -15.43 13.88 -1.96
N LYS A 179 -15.81 13.13 -3.00
CA LYS A 179 -16.50 11.84 -2.85
C LYS A 179 -15.62 10.81 -2.13
N ILE A 180 -14.35 10.70 -2.51
CA ILE A 180 -13.38 9.79 -1.92
C ILE A 180 -13.12 10.16 -0.46
N GLN A 181 -12.84 11.44 -0.20
CA GLN A 181 -12.66 11.96 1.16
C GLN A 181 -13.88 11.65 2.03
N LYS A 182 -15.09 11.94 1.54
CA LYS A 182 -16.33 11.63 2.26
C LYS A 182 -16.48 10.14 2.53
N ALA A 183 -16.12 9.26 1.59
CA ALA A 183 -16.20 7.82 1.80
C ALA A 183 -15.27 7.39 2.95
N VAL A 184 -14.01 7.85 2.94
CA VAL A 184 -13.00 7.57 3.97
C VAL A 184 -13.42 8.15 5.33
N GLU A 185 -13.73 9.44 5.39
CA GLU A 185 -14.11 10.14 6.61
C GLU A 185 -15.41 9.60 7.22
N SER A 186 -16.35 9.13 6.39
CA SER A 186 -17.59 8.52 6.88
C SER A 186 -17.33 7.26 7.72
N ARG A 187 -16.20 6.58 7.47
CA ARG A 187 -15.75 5.43 8.23
C ARG A 187 -14.91 5.88 9.41
N LEU A 188 -13.90 6.74 9.19
CA LEU A 188 -13.00 7.23 10.25
C LEU A 188 -13.74 7.88 11.42
N LYS A 189 -14.80 8.65 11.15
CA LYS A 189 -15.59 9.33 12.19
C LYS A 189 -16.44 8.39 13.07
N LEU A 190 -16.50 7.10 12.74
CA LEU A 190 -17.21 6.15 13.57
C LEU A 190 -16.53 6.10 14.95
N LYS A 191 -17.32 6.15 16.03
CA LYS A 191 -16.82 6.18 17.41
C LYS A 191 -15.79 5.08 17.72
N LYS A 192 -15.89 3.94 17.03
CA LYS A 192 -14.96 2.80 17.20
C LYS A 192 -13.52 3.10 16.75
N PHE A 193 -13.29 4.11 15.91
CA PHE A 193 -11.96 4.49 15.43
C PHE A 193 -11.44 5.77 16.08
N GLY A 194 -12.31 6.62 16.63
CA GLY A 194 -11.90 7.74 17.49
C GLY A 194 -11.23 8.92 16.79
N TYR A 195 -11.27 9.01 15.45
CA TYR A 195 -10.71 10.14 14.72
C TYR A 195 -11.66 11.33 14.65
N ASN A 196 -11.11 12.54 14.87
CA ASN A 196 -11.78 13.78 14.53
C ASN A 196 -11.49 14.12 13.06
N VAL A 197 -12.53 14.09 12.23
CA VAL A 197 -12.41 14.42 10.79
C VAL A 197 -12.78 15.89 10.49
N GLU A 198 -13.21 16.66 11.49
CA GLU A 198 -13.62 18.07 11.30
C GLU A 198 -12.42 19.04 11.38
N GLU A 199 -11.38 18.67 12.14
CA GLU A 199 -10.16 19.47 12.34
C GLU A 199 -8.94 18.77 11.75
N VAL A 200 -8.93 18.60 10.42
CA VAL A 200 -7.84 17.91 9.69
C VAL A 200 -6.83 18.89 9.11
N GLY A 201 -5.55 18.51 9.15
CA GLY A 201 -4.49 19.27 8.50
C GLY A 201 -4.48 18.99 6.99
N ILE A 202 -4.71 20.02 6.17
CA ILE A 202 -4.65 19.89 4.70
C ILE A 202 -3.38 20.55 4.19
N ASP A 203 -2.54 19.75 3.54
CA ASP A 203 -1.33 20.21 2.85
C ASP A 203 -1.50 20.07 1.33
N CYS A 204 -1.34 21.18 0.61
CA CYS A 204 -1.52 21.24 -0.83
C CYS A 204 -0.33 21.94 -1.50
N HIS A 205 0.34 21.21 -2.39
CA HIS A 205 1.46 21.68 -3.17
C HIS A 205 1.24 21.36 -4.65
N PHE A 206 1.68 22.28 -5.51
CA PHE A 206 1.70 22.12 -6.96
C PHE A 206 3.15 22.18 -7.45
N ASP A 207 3.59 21.11 -8.11
CA ASP A 207 4.91 21.02 -8.70
C ASP A 207 4.79 20.96 -10.23
N ALA A 208 5.44 21.88 -10.93
CA ALA A 208 5.58 21.84 -12.38
C ALA A 208 6.97 21.29 -12.73
N LYS A 209 7.03 20.12 -13.39
CA LYS A 209 8.28 19.54 -13.91
C LYS A 209 8.31 19.68 -15.43
N THR A 210 9.28 20.44 -15.94
CA THR A 210 9.51 20.59 -17.38
C THR A 210 10.74 19.79 -17.79
N GLU A 211 10.58 18.78 -18.64
CA GLU A 211 11.71 18.14 -19.30
C GLU A 211 12.05 18.91 -20.58
N SER A 212 13.12 19.70 -20.53
CA SER A 212 13.74 20.28 -21.72
C SER A 212 14.83 19.36 -22.21
N ARG A 213 14.59 18.63 -23.30
CA ARG A 213 15.66 18.00 -24.09
C ARG A 213 16.01 18.92 -25.24
N SER A 214 17.09 19.68 -25.09
CA SER A 214 17.76 20.29 -26.24
C SER A 214 18.60 19.22 -26.89
N GLU A 215 18.25 18.81 -28.11
CA GLU A 215 19.23 18.16 -28.97
C GLU A 215 20.44 19.12 -29.12
N CYS A 216 21.65 18.58 -29.05
CA CYS A 216 22.84 19.40 -29.21
C CYS A 216 22.79 20.07 -30.59
N ALA A 217 22.83 21.40 -30.61
CA ALA A 217 22.83 22.13 -31.86
C ALA A 217 24.03 21.71 -32.74
N PRO A 218 23.90 21.77 -34.09
CA PRO A 218 24.92 21.25 -35.00
C PRO A 218 26.32 21.87 -34.80
N ASP A 219 26.38 23.09 -34.28
CA ASP A 219 27.60 23.81 -33.90
C ASP A 219 28.29 23.18 -32.69
N ILE A 220 27.56 22.75 -31.66
CA ILE A 220 28.11 22.01 -30.51
C ILE A 220 28.63 20.64 -30.96
N ILE A 221 27.87 19.95 -31.82
CA ILE A 221 28.32 18.67 -32.41
C ILE A 221 29.60 18.88 -33.23
N LYS A 222 29.69 20.00 -33.97
CA LYS A 222 30.87 20.38 -34.74
C LYS A 222 32.06 20.71 -33.84
N GLN A 223 31.86 21.47 -32.76
CA GLN A 223 32.91 21.78 -31.77
C GLN A 223 33.44 20.51 -31.09
N VAL A 224 32.58 19.56 -30.73
CA VAL A 224 33.01 18.26 -30.18
C VAL A 224 33.81 17.47 -31.23
N ARG A 225 33.38 17.49 -32.50
CA ARG A 225 34.11 16.83 -33.60
C ARG A 225 35.46 17.50 -33.88
N GLU A 226 35.55 18.82 -33.77
CA GLU A 226 36.78 19.60 -33.97
C GLU A 226 37.74 19.41 -32.79
N ALA A 227 37.25 19.44 -31.55
CA ALA A 227 38.03 19.11 -30.35
C ALA A 227 38.61 17.69 -30.40
N ARG A 228 37.88 16.73 -30.99
CA ARG A 228 38.36 15.35 -31.20
C ARG A 228 39.47 15.24 -32.25
N LYS A 229 39.60 16.20 -33.15
CA LYS A 229 40.67 16.23 -34.16
C LYS A 229 41.99 16.76 -33.60
N GLY A 230 41.98 17.32 -32.39
CA GLY A 230 43.17 17.79 -31.68
C GLY A 230 43.81 19.02 -32.32
N ASN A 231 44.51 19.78 -31.48
CA ASN A 231 45.67 20.55 -31.93
C ASN A 231 46.75 19.58 -32.43
#